data_AF-A0A7U3S5G1-F1
#
_entry.id   AF-A0A7U3S5G1-F1
#
_cell.length_a   1.000
_cell.length_b   1.000
_cell.length_c   1.000
_cell.angle_alpha   90.00
_cell.angle_beta   90.00
_cell.angle_gamma   90.00
#
_symmetry.space_group_name_H-M   'P 1'
#
loop_
_entity.id
_entity.type
_entity.pdbx_description
1 polymer ?
#
loop_
_entity_poly.entity_id
_entity_poly.type
_entity_poly.pdbx_seq_one_letter_code
_entity_poly.pdbx_strand_id
1 'polypeptide(L)'
;MGAELGGKMDMIPSRTNVTWLQADKVGDFRGQCSEFCGLQHANMAFNVRVLSKPDFEAWWDRQLLPTVGSGDDPRLKTFLVRCAACHTIRGTPAGGILGPDLSHFGIARRSLQV
;
A
#
# COMPACT_ATOMS: atom_id res chain seq x y z
N MET A 1 4.56 15.51 -22.63
CA MET A 1 3.41 15.71 -21.72
C MET A 1 2.91 14.33 -21.35
N GLY A 2 3.31 13.80 -20.20
CA GLY A 2 3.04 12.41 -19.86
C GLY A 2 3.34 12.12 -18.39
N ALA A 3 2.28 12.20 -17.60
CA ALA A 3 1.95 11.38 -16.43
C ALA A 3 0.85 12.17 -15.68
N GLU A 4 -0.40 11.71 -15.67
CA GLU A 4 -1.35 12.26 -14.70
C GLU A 4 -2.18 11.16 -14.06
N LEU A 5 -2.18 11.17 -12.73
CA LEU A 5 -3.33 10.74 -11.94
C LEU A 5 -3.54 11.72 -10.78
N GLY A 6 -4.39 12.71 -11.05
CA GLY A 6 -4.81 13.77 -10.13
C GLY A 6 -3.81 14.91 -9.96
N GLY A 7 -4.32 16.10 -9.61
CA GLY A 7 -3.50 17.21 -9.11
C GLY A 7 -3.02 16.95 -7.67
N LYS A 8 -2.07 17.76 -7.20
CA LYS A 8 -1.62 17.68 -5.80
C LYS A 8 -2.71 18.16 -4.85
N MET A 9 -2.79 17.52 -3.68
CA MET A 9 -3.55 18.01 -2.54
C MET A 9 -2.68 17.85 -1.29
N ASP A 10 -2.55 18.93 -0.53
CA ASP A 10 -1.65 18.93 0.63
C ASP A 10 -2.27 18.15 1.79
N MET A 11 -1.43 17.38 2.50
CA MET A 11 -1.81 16.64 3.69
C MET A 11 -1.49 17.46 4.93
N ILE A 12 -2.44 18.33 5.31
CA ILE A 12 -2.28 19.23 6.46
C ILE A 12 -2.81 18.53 7.72
N PRO A 13 -2.02 18.40 8.79
CA PRO A 13 -2.47 17.82 10.05
C PRO A 13 -3.78 18.48 10.54
N SER A 14 -4.69 17.66 11.07
CA SER A 14 -6.00 18.10 11.58
C SER A 14 -6.96 18.69 10.54
N ARG A 15 -6.69 18.51 9.24
CA ARG A 15 -7.59 18.90 8.15
C ARG A 15 -7.96 17.68 7.32
N THR A 16 -9.25 17.45 7.13
CA THR A 16 -9.75 16.46 6.17
C THR A 16 -9.97 17.17 4.83
N ASN A 17 -9.16 16.83 3.84
CA ASN A 17 -9.37 17.27 2.47
C ASN A 17 -9.97 16.12 1.66
N VAL A 18 -10.83 16.44 0.69
CA VAL A 18 -11.45 15.46 -0.20
C VAL A 18 -11.12 15.85 -1.63
N THR A 19 -10.56 14.90 -2.38
CA THR A 19 -10.36 15.02 -3.82
C THR A 19 -10.94 13.79 -4.51
N TRP A 20 -11.16 13.94 -5.82
CA TRP A 20 -11.58 12.86 -6.69
C TRP A 20 -10.50 12.64 -7.74
N LEU A 21 -10.38 11.39 -8.17
CA LEU A 21 -9.39 10.97 -9.15
C LEU A 21 -10.07 10.00 -10.10
N GLN A 22 -9.90 10.27 -11.39
CA GLN A 22 -10.48 9.50 -12.48
C GLN A 22 -9.32 8.89 -13.28
N ALA A 23 -9.32 7.57 -13.40
CA ALA A 23 -8.24 6.79 -13.99
C ALA A 23 -8.60 6.38 -15.43
N ASP A 24 -8.39 7.27 -16.39
CA ASP A 24 -8.86 7.03 -17.78
C ASP A 24 -7.95 6.10 -18.60
N LYS A 25 -6.76 5.77 -18.09
CA LYS A 25 -5.77 4.96 -18.81
C LYS A 25 -5.11 3.95 -17.87
N VAL A 26 -5.16 2.67 -18.27
CA VAL A 26 -4.39 1.59 -17.64
C VAL A 26 -2.90 1.91 -17.73
N GLY A 27 -2.17 1.65 -16.64
CA GLY A 27 -0.74 1.91 -16.59
C GLY A 27 -0.18 2.04 -15.18
N ASP A 28 1.13 2.31 -15.13
CA ASP A 28 1.86 2.59 -13.90
C ASP A 28 2.16 4.10 -13.81
N PHE A 29 1.80 4.70 -12.68
CA PHE A 29 1.92 6.12 -12.41
C PHE A 29 2.70 6.32 -11.13
N ARG A 30 3.69 7.22 -11.15
CA ARG A 30 4.49 7.55 -9.98
C ARG A 30 3.87 8.71 -9.23
N GLY A 31 3.59 8.52 -7.95
CA GLY A 31 3.27 9.57 -7.01
C GLY A 31 4.50 9.98 -6.20
N GLN A 32 4.60 11.26 -5.87
CA GLN A 32 5.66 11.80 -5.04
C GLN A 32 5.12 12.88 -4.12
N CYS A 33 5.64 12.94 -2.89
CA CYS A 33 5.37 14.04 -2.00
C CYS A 33 5.93 15.34 -2.62
N SER A 34 5.08 16.37 -2.73
CA SER A 34 5.44 17.66 -3.34
C SER A 34 5.58 18.79 -2.31
N GLU A 35 5.71 18.45 -1.03
CA GLU A 35 5.86 19.39 0.08
C GLU A 35 6.95 18.89 1.01
N PHE A 36 7.86 19.77 1.45
CA PHE A 36 8.99 19.35 2.25
C PHE A 36 8.51 18.84 3.62
N CYS A 37 8.67 17.54 3.86
CA CYS A 37 8.19 16.85 5.06
C CYS A 37 9.32 16.35 5.99
N GLY A 38 10.58 16.68 5.69
CA GLY A 38 11.75 16.28 6.47
C GLY A 38 12.87 15.67 5.64
N LEU A 39 13.89 15.11 6.30
CA LEU A 39 15.11 14.60 5.65
C LEU A 39 14.85 13.49 4.61
N GLN A 40 13.78 12.72 4.78
CA GLN A 40 13.39 11.66 3.87
C GLN A 40 12.44 12.14 2.75
N HIS A 41 12.24 13.45 2.59
CA HIS A 41 11.29 14.04 1.62
C HIS A 41 11.49 13.48 0.20
N ALA A 42 12.72 13.47 -0.31
CA ALA A 42 13.02 12.98 -1.66
C ALA A 42 12.75 11.47 -1.84
N ASN A 43 12.69 10.71 -0.74
CA ASN A 43 12.42 9.27 -0.75
C ASN A 43 10.93 8.94 -0.55
N MET A 44 10.09 9.95 -0.27
CA MET A 44 8.65 9.77 -0.06
C MET A 44 7.91 9.69 -1.40
N ALA A 45 8.01 8.53 -2.03
CA ALA A 45 7.35 8.22 -3.30
C ALA A 45 6.50 6.95 -3.20
N PHE A 46 5.50 6.85 -4.06
CA PHE A 46 4.61 5.70 -4.18
C PHE A 46 4.25 5.46 -5.64
N ASN A 47 3.67 4.30 -5.93
CA ASN A 47 3.17 3.99 -7.26
C ASN A 47 1.67 3.77 -7.20
N VAL A 48 0.98 4.22 -8.24
CA VAL A 48 -0.41 3.91 -8.53
C VAL A 48 -0.41 3.07 -9.80
N ARG A 49 -1.03 1.90 -9.77
CA ARG A 49 -1.27 1.09 -10.94
C ARG A 49 -2.75 1.11 -11.25
N VAL A 50 -3.07 1.63 -12.42
CA VAL A 50 -4.43 1.58 -12.96
C VAL A 50 -4.59 0.26 -13.68
N LEU A 51 -5.58 -0.52 -13.25
CA LEU A 51 -5.93 -1.81 -13.83
C LEU A 51 -7.14 -1.66 -14.74
N SER A 52 -7.38 -2.67 -15.58
CA SER A 52 -8.70 -2.83 -16.17
C SER A 52 -9.70 -3.18 -15.06
N LYS A 53 -10.98 -2.84 -15.24
CA LYS A 53 -12.01 -3.17 -14.24
C LYS A 53 -12.01 -4.66 -13.84
N PRO A 54 -12.00 -5.63 -14.77
CA PRO A 54 -11.93 -7.06 -14.41
C PRO A 54 -10.65 -7.42 -13.63
N ASP A 55 -9.51 -6.83 -13.98
CA ASP A 55 -8.25 -7.10 -13.27
C ASP A 55 -8.25 -6.51 -11.85
N PHE A 56 -8.88 -5.34 -11.68
CA PHE A 56 -9.08 -4.73 -10.37
C PHE A 56 -9.98 -5.59 -9.49
N GLU A 57 -11.12 -6.05 -10.01
CA GLU A 57 -12.04 -6.94 -9.29
C GLU A 57 -11.33 -8.24 -8.86
N ALA A 58 -10.63 -8.89 -9.79
CA ALA A 58 -9.85 -10.08 -9.48
C ALA A 58 -8.72 -9.83 -8.48
N TRP A 59 -8.09 -8.65 -8.52
CA TRP A 59 -7.10 -8.25 -7.52
C TRP A 59 -7.73 -8.03 -6.15
N TRP A 60 -8.85 -7.32 -6.08
CA TRP A 60 -9.59 -7.02 -4.86
C TRP A 60 -10.02 -8.30 -4.14
N ASP A 61 -10.61 -9.25 -4.87
CA ASP A 61 -11.02 -10.54 -4.32
C ASP A 61 -9.84 -11.29 -3.69
N ARG A 62 -8.65 -11.23 -4.32
CA ARG A 62 -7.43 -11.80 -3.74
C ARG A 62 -6.96 -11.06 -2.48
N GLN A 63 -7.18 -9.75 -2.36
CA GLN A 63 -6.77 -9.00 -1.17
C GLN A 63 -7.57 -9.36 0.07
N LEU A 64 -8.81 -9.80 -0.11
CA LEU A 64 -9.73 -10.23 0.95
C LEU A 64 -9.39 -11.62 1.50
N LEU A 65 -8.63 -12.43 0.75
CA LEU A 65 -8.22 -13.75 1.20
C LEU A 65 -7.20 -13.64 2.34
N PRO A 66 -7.35 -14.46 3.41
CA PRO A 66 -6.36 -14.52 4.47
C PRO A 66 -5.03 -15.05 3.93
N THR A 67 -3.93 -14.56 4.50
CA THR A 67 -2.60 -15.05 4.12
C THR A 67 -2.40 -16.47 4.63
N VAL A 68 -1.90 -17.35 3.76
CA VAL A 68 -1.64 -18.75 4.08
C VAL A 68 -0.27 -18.87 4.74
N GLY A 69 -0.25 -18.96 6.07
CA GLY A 69 0.90 -19.38 6.85
C GLY A 69 0.50 -20.53 7.78
N SER A 70 1.23 -21.64 7.78
CA SER A 70 1.04 -22.65 8.81
C SER A 70 1.53 -22.08 10.15
N GLY A 71 0.76 -22.27 11.22
CA GLY A 71 1.14 -21.80 12.57
C GLY A 71 2.50 -22.32 13.06
N ASP A 72 2.99 -23.41 12.46
CA ASP A 72 4.27 -24.03 12.76
C ASP A 72 5.44 -23.54 11.92
N ASP A 73 5.23 -22.65 10.94
CA ASP A 73 6.32 -22.10 10.13
C ASP A 73 7.35 -21.36 11.03
N PRO A 74 8.62 -21.80 11.06
CA PRO A 74 9.67 -21.12 11.83
C PRO A 74 9.84 -19.64 11.46
N ARG A 75 9.57 -19.27 10.20
CA ARG A 75 9.62 -17.87 9.74
C ARG A 75 8.53 -17.02 10.40
N LEU A 76 7.34 -17.57 10.57
CA LEU A 76 6.25 -16.89 11.27
C LEU A 76 6.62 -16.67 12.73
N LYS A 77 7.21 -17.67 13.40
CA LYS A 77 7.69 -17.53 14.78
C LYS A 77 8.73 -16.40 14.91
N THR A 78 9.71 -16.33 14.00
CA THR A 78 10.68 -15.21 13.99
C THR A 78 9.99 -13.86 13.76
N PHE A 79 9.05 -13.79 12.83
CA PHE A 79 8.31 -12.57 12.54
C PHE A 79 7.52 -12.07 13.76
N LEU A 80 6.86 -12.98 14.47
CA LEU A 80 6.10 -12.65 15.69
C LEU A 80 6.97 -12.03 16.78
N VAL A 81 8.22 -12.49 16.92
CA VAL A 81 9.14 -11.99 17.96
C VAL A 81 9.82 -10.67 17.55
N ARG A 82 10.06 -10.46 16.26
CA ARG A 82 10.94 -9.36 15.79
C ARG A 82 10.20 -8.22 15.09
N CYS A 83 9.08 -8.51 14.45
CA CYS A 83 8.45 -7.62 13.47
C CYS A 83 7.00 -7.28 13.83
N ALA A 84 6.28 -8.21 14.48
CA ALA A 84 4.84 -8.09 14.73
C ALA A 84 4.45 -6.94 15.67
N ALA A 85 5.38 -6.39 16.45
CA ALA A 85 5.12 -5.19 17.25
C ALA A 85 4.83 -3.96 16.38
N CYS A 86 5.43 -3.88 15.18
CA CYS A 86 5.25 -2.76 14.28
C CYS A 86 4.35 -3.10 13.09
N HIS A 87 4.44 -4.33 12.56
CA HIS A 87 3.80 -4.71 11.31
C HIS A 87 2.65 -5.69 11.49
N THR A 88 1.65 -5.57 10.62
CA THR A 88 0.53 -6.50 10.49
C THR A 88 0.80 -7.56 9.43
N ILE A 89 0.35 -8.79 9.69
CA ILE A 89 0.10 -9.83 8.70
C ILE A 89 -1.28 -10.42 8.99
N ARG A 90 -2.29 -10.06 8.18
CA ARG A 90 -3.68 -10.52 8.33
C ARG A 90 -3.77 -12.04 8.24
N GLY A 91 -4.50 -12.64 9.18
CA GLY A 91 -4.62 -14.10 9.30
C GLY A 91 -3.60 -14.72 10.26
N THR A 92 -2.73 -13.90 10.88
CA THR A 92 -1.78 -14.33 11.93
C THR A 92 -1.97 -13.50 13.19
N PRO A 93 -1.33 -13.86 14.33
CA PRO A 93 -1.32 -13.01 15.51
C PRO A 93 -0.58 -11.67 15.36
N ALA A 94 0.09 -11.39 14.23
CA ALA A 94 0.78 -10.13 14.01
C ALA A 94 -0.18 -8.98 13.66
N GLY A 95 -0.36 -8.04 14.59
CA GLY A 95 -1.33 -6.93 14.47
C GLY A 95 -0.74 -5.53 14.70
N GLY A 96 0.57 -5.34 14.47
CA GLY A 96 1.18 -4.02 14.62
C GLY A 96 0.64 -2.98 13.63
N ILE A 97 0.52 -1.72 14.07
CA ILE A 97 -0.05 -0.60 13.30
C ILE A 97 0.91 0.58 13.09
N LEU A 98 2.14 0.47 13.59
CA LEU A 98 3.15 1.54 13.45
C LEU A 98 3.83 1.51 12.08
N GLY A 99 4.07 0.31 11.57
CA GLY A 99 4.65 0.06 10.26
C GLY A 99 3.60 -0.30 9.21
N PRO A 100 3.99 -0.34 7.92
CA PRO A 100 3.12 -0.79 6.84
C PRO A 100 2.58 -2.20 7.07
N ASP A 101 1.38 -2.46 6.55
CA ASP A 101 0.81 -3.79 6.44
C ASP A 101 1.61 -4.65 5.44
N LEU A 102 2.06 -5.83 5.89
CA LEU A 102 2.89 -6.75 5.12
C LEU A 102 2.13 -7.99 4.65
N SER A 103 0.81 -8.06 4.84
CA SER A 103 -0.02 -9.22 4.46
C SER A 103 0.22 -9.66 3.01
N HIS A 104 0.36 -8.71 2.09
CA HIS A 104 0.54 -8.99 0.67
C HIS A 104 1.96 -8.69 0.17
N PHE A 105 2.92 -8.59 1.09
CA PHE A 105 4.31 -8.35 0.76
C PHE A 105 4.90 -9.52 -0.04
N GLY A 106 5.37 -9.23 -1.26
CA GLY A 106 6.00 -10.22 -2.15
C GLY A 106 5.04 -10.94 -3.11
N ILE A 107 3.72 -10.85 -2.89
CA ILE A 107 2.67 -11.45 -3.74
C ILE A 107 1.97 -10.41 -4.62
N ALA A 108 1.91 -9.16 -4.18
CA ALA A 108 1.46 -8.02 -4.96
C ALA A 108 2.51 -6.91 -4.93
N ARG A 109 2.77 -6.28 -6.08
CA ARG A 109 3.71 -5.16 -6.20
C ARG A 109 3.27 -3.99 -5.31
N ARG A 110 4.26 -3.21 -4.85
CA ARG A 110 4.18 -2.01 -3.98
C ARG A 110 3.44 -0.84 -4.64
N SER A 111 2.18 -1.01 -5.01
CA SER A 111 1.39 0.02 -5.70
C SER A 111 -0.04 0.03 -5.20
N LEU A 112 -0.61 1.23 -5.04
CA LEU A 112 -2.05 1.42 -4.94
C LEU A 112 -2.67 0.95 -6.26
N GLN A 113 -3.68 0.09 -6.20
CA GLN A 113 -4.39 -0.40 -7.39
C GLN A 113 -5.72 0.35 -7.49
N VAL A 114 -6.01 0.90 -8.67
CA VAL A 114 -7.27 1.61 -8.98
C VAL A 114 -7.81 1.20 -10.34
#